data_AF-A0A087B3I8-F1
#
_entry.id   AF-A0A087B3I8-F1
#
_cell.length_a   1.000
_cell.length_b   1.000
_cell.length_c   1.000
_cell.angle_alpha   90.00
_cell.angle_beta   90.00
_cell.angle_gamma   90.00
#
_symmetry.space_group_name_H-M   'P 1'
#
loop_
_entity.id
_entity.type
_entity.pdbx_description
1 polymer ?
#
loop_
_entity_poly.entity_id
_entity_poly.type
_entity_poly.pdbx_seq_one_letter_code
_entity_poly.pdbx_strand_id
1 'polypeptide(L)'
;MEQDQGMAQEDGQQMQAAQDVDGEECFDPSTCCDPMEQVMIAAMRRVLRPEQAPACLYEKLRGTLDRCCGQTEHTVIRHTTIIRYRTSRQD
;
A
#
# COMPACT_ATOMS: atom_id res chain seq x y z
N MET A 1 40.43 -21.88 21.29
CA MET A 1 39.95 -20.62 20.71
C MET A 1 40.16 -20.75 19.23
N GLU A 2 39.11 -20.99 18.46
CA GLU A 2 39.04 -20.67 17.03
C GLU A 2 37.57 -20.82 16.64
N GLN A 3 37.00 -19.69 16.26
CA GLN A 3 35.61 -19.51 15.86
C GLN A 3 35.63 -19.56 14.33
N ASP A 4 34.93 -20.50 13.72
CA ASP A 4 34.65 -20.46 12.28
C ASP A 4 33.17 -20.13 12.11
N GLN A 5 32.91 -18.89 11.73
CA GLN A 5 31.58 -18.30 11.61
C GLN A 5 30.97 -18.71 10.27
N GLY A 6 29.96 -19.57 10.31
CA GLY A 6 29.07 -19.81 9.18
C GLY A 6 28.28 -18.54 8.85
N MET A 7 28.47 -18.01 7.65
CA MET A 7 27.73 -16.87 7.13
C MET A 7 26.29 -17.30 6.81
N ALA A 8 25.35 -16.97 7.69
CA ALA A 8 23.92 -17.12 7.43
C ALA A 8 23.48 -16.02 6.45
N GLN A 9 23.06 -16.45 5.27
CA GLN A 9 22.52 -15.64 4.20
C GLN A 9 21.17 -15.05 4.63
N GLU A 10 21.10 -13.73 4.77
CA GLU A 10 19.86 -13.01 5.08
C GLU A 10 19.06 -12.81 3.79
N ASP A 11 18.05 -13.66 3.56
CA ASP A 11 17.00 -13.44 2.56
C ASP A 11 16.07 -12.32 3.04
N GLY A 12 16.58 -11.10 2.99
CA GLY A 12 15.79 -9.88 3.13
C GLY A 12 15.00 -9.65 1.85
N GLN A 13 13.76 -10.15 1.79
CA GLN A 13 12.78 -9.71 0.79
C GLN A 13 12.50 -8.22 0.99
N GLN A 14 13.31 -7.39 0.36
CA GLN A 14 13.09 -5.96 0.21
C GLN A 14 11.82 -5.77 -0.60
N MET A 15 10.74 -5.36 0.08
CA MET A 15 9.58 -4.76 -0.55
C MET A 15 10.09 -3.56 -1.35
N GLN A 16 10.23 -3.72 -2.66
CA GLN A 16 10.60 -2.63 -3.55
C GLN A 16 9.51 -1.56 -3.45
N ALA A 17 9.78 -0.50 -2.69
CA ALA A 17 9.14 0.79 -2.92
C ALA A 17 9.26 1.04 -4.42
N ALA A 18 8.13 1.34 -5.08
CA ALA A 18 8.08 1.63 -6.51
C ALA A 18 9.27 2.53 -6.84
N GLN A 19 10.27 1.95 -7.49
CA GLN A 19 11.46 2.68 -7.89
C GLN A 19 10.94 3.74 -8.83
N ASP A 20 11.13 5.01 -8.47
CA ASP A 20 11.02 6.10 -9.42
C ASP A 20 11.88 5.67 -10.62
N VAL A 21 11.22 5.44 -11.75
CA VAL A 21 11.88 5.14 -13.02
C VAL A 21 12.61 6.41 -13.46
N ASP A 22 13.73 6.67 -12.81
CA ASP A 22 14.69 7.71 -13.16
C ASP A 22 15.35 7.32 -14.49
N GLY A 23 14.67 7.61 -15.60
CA GLY A 23 15.28 7.44 -16.93
C GLY A 23 14.34 7.28 -18.12
N GLU A 24 13.04 7.03 -17.93
CA GLU A 24 12.07 7.12 -19.03
C GLU A 24 11.31 8.44 -18.91
N GLU A 25 11.17 9.16 -20.03
CA GLU A 25 10.26 10.31 -20.10
C GLU A 25 8.86 9.81 -19.75
N CYS A 26 8.40 10.05 -18.52
CA CYS A 26 7.04 9.79 -18.09
C CYS A 26 6.08 10.32 -19.16
N PHE A 27 5.09 9.53 -19.56
CA PHE A 27 4.10 9.92 -20.55
C PHE A 27 3.49 11.29 -20.19
N ASP A 28 3.86 12.32 -20.95
CA ASP A 28 3.32 13.67 -20.81
C ASP A 28 2.35 13.95 -21.97
N PRO A 29 1.02 13.98 -21.70
CA PRO A 29 0.02 14.28 -22.71
C PRO A 29 0.26 15.62 -23.44
N SER A 30 1.03 16.54 -22.85
CA SER A 30 1.32 17.84 -23.47
C SER A 30 2.34 17.75 -24.62
N THR A 31 3.21 16.75 -24.63
CA THR A 31 4.28 16.59 -25.62
C THR A 31 4.05 15.44 -26.60
N CYS A 32 3.25 14.43 -26.23
CA CYS A 32 3.05 13.22 -27.03
C CYS A 32 1.66 13.04 -27.65
N CYS A 33 0.68 13.90 -27.31
CA CYS A 33 -0.70 13.77 -27.78
C CYS A 33 -1.16 14.94 -28.64
N ASP A 34 -2.07 14.67 -29.57
CA ASP A 34 -2.75 15.70 -30.34
C ASP A 34 -3.85 16.43 -29.52
N PRO A 35 -4.41 17.56 -30.00
CA PRO A 35 -5.40 18.31 -29.25
C PRO A 35 -6.68 17.52 -28.90
N MET A 36 -7.10 16.59 -29.75
CA MET A 36 -8.29 15.77 -29.50
C MET A 36 -8.02 14.75 -28.40
N GLU A 37 -6.87 14.08 -28.46
CA GLU A 37 -6.40 13.15 -27.44
C GLU A 37 -6.24 13.84 -26.08
N GLN A 38 -5.65 15.04 -26.05
CA GLN A 38 -5.50 15.82 -24.82
C GLN A 38 -6.86 16.13 -24.16
N VAL A 39 -7.85 16.54 -24.95
CA VAL A 39 -9.22 16.77 -24.45
C VAL A 39 -9.85 15.49 -23.93
N MET A 40 -9.70 14.38 -24.65
CA MET A 40 -10.22 13.07 -24.23
C MET A 40 -9.57 12.61 -22.93
N ILE A 41 -8.25 12.72 -22.80
CA ILE A 41 -7.51 12.38 -21.58
C ILE A 41 -7.97 13.26 -20.41
N ALA A 42 -8.15 14.57 -20.62
CA ALA A 42 -8.65 15.47 -19.59
C ALA A 42 -10.06 15.07 -19.11
N ALA A 43 -10.95 14.72 -20.03
CA ALA A 43 -12.28 14.23 -19.70
C ALA A 43 -12.23 12.91 -18.92
N MET A 44 -11.39 11.95 -19.35
CA MET A 44 -11.22 10.66 -18.67
C MET A 44 -10.64 10.84 -17.26
N ARG A 45 -9.64 11.71 -17.10
CA ARG A 45 -9.04 12.00 -15.78
C ARG A 45 -10.10 12.54 -14.81
N ARG A 46 -10.99 13.42 -15.26
CA ARG A 46 -12.07 13.94 -14.42
C ARG A 46 -13.03 12.85 -13.91
N VAL A 47 -13.29 11.83 -14.72
CA VAL A 47 -14.16 10.70 -14.34
C VAL A 47 -13.43 9.70 -13.44
N LEU A 48 -12.17 9.39 -13.77
CA LEU A 48 -11.40 8.34 -13.09
C LEU A 48 -10.70 8.81 -11.82
N ARG A 49 -10.38 10.10 -11.73
CA ARG A 49 -9.65 10.72 -10.62
C ARG A 49 -10.43 11.91 -10.08
N PRO A 50 -11.58 11.66 -9.42
CA PRO A 50 -12.34 12.74 -8.81
C PRO A 50 -11.52 13.46 -7.72
N GLU A 51 -11.72 14.76 -7.54
CA GLU A 51 -11.04 15.56 -6.51
C GLU A 51 -11.28 15.03 -5.09
N GLN A 52 -12.46 14.44 -4.88
CA GLN A 52 -12.87 13.86 -3.61
C GLN A 52 -13.33 12.43 -3.83
N ALA A 53 -12.97 11.55 -2.90
CA ALA A 53 -13.45 10.18 -2.91
C ALA A 53 -14.98 10.13 -2.72
N PRO A 54 -15.68 9.19 -3.37
CA PRO A 54 -17.13 9.01 -3.16
C PRO A 54 -17.47 8.63 -1.71
N ALA A 55 -18.61 9.11 -1.19
CA ALA A 55 -19.08 8.81 0.17
C ALA A 55 -19.15 7.30 0.47
N CYS A 56 -19.63 6.51 -0.50
CA CYS A 56 -19.74 5.05 -0.36
C CYS A 56 -18.37 4.35 -0.19
N LEU A 57 -17.27 4.95 -0.65
CA LEU A 57 -15.94 4.42 -0.39
C LEU A 57 -15.58 4.53 1.09
N TYR A 58 -15.86 5.68 1.71
CA TYR A 58 -15.62 5.87 3.14
C TYR A 58 -16.43 4.91 3.99
N GLU A 59 -17.70 4.67 3.65
CA GLU A 59 -18.56 3.69 4.32
C GLU A 59 -17.99 2.27 4.23
N LYS A 60 -17.56 1.86 3.03
CA LYS A 60 -16.93 0.54 2.80
C LYS A 60 -15.62 0.40 3.57
N LEU A 61 -14.80 1.44 3.58
CA LEU A 61 -13.55 1.47 4.33
C LEU A 61 -13.82 1.36 5.82
N ARG A 62 -14.73 2.19 6.36
CA ARG A 62 -15.13 2.14 7.77
C ARG A 62 -15.63 0.76 8.17
N GLY A 63 -16.57 0.20 7.40
CA GLY A 63 -17.09 -1.14 7.68
C GLY A 63 -16.00 -2.23 7.61
N THR A 64 -15.05 -2.11 6.70
CA THR A 64 -13.92 -3.04 6.60
C THR A 64 -12.96 -2.90 7.79
N LEU A 65 -12.55 -1.67 8.11
CA LEU A 65 -11.65 -1.40 9.21
C LEU A 65 -12.28 -1.77 10.56
N ASP A 66 -13.56 -1.45 10.78
CA ASP A 66 -14.27 -1.82 12.01
C ASP A 66 -14.36 -3.35 12.18
N ARG A 67 -14.57 -4.11 11.09
CA ARG A 67 -14.52 -5.59 11.13
C ARG A 67 -13.11 -6.11 11.43
N CYS A 68 -12.11 -5.55 10.78
CA CYS A 68 -10.72 -5.95 10.97
C CYS A 68 -10.20 -5.61 12.38
N CYS A 69 -10.64 -4.50 12.97
CA CYS A 69 -10.20 -4.03 14.28
C CYS A 69 -11.07 -4.52 15.45
N GLY A 70 -12.25 -5.08 15.19
CA GLY A 70 -13.12 -5.69 16.21
C GLY A 70 -12.78 -7.16 16.52
N GLN A 71 -12.01 -7.83 15.67
CA GLN A 71 -11.59 -9.22 15.84
C GLN A 71 -10.08 -9.35 15.63
N THR A 72 -9.32 -8.83 16.57
CA THR A 72 -7.87 -8.93 16.51
C THR A 72 -7.35 -9.75 17.66
N GLU A 73 -7.22 -11.05 17.45
CA GLU A 73 -6.14 -11.84 18.04
C GLU A 73 -4.86 -11.41 17.31
N HIS A 74 -4.24 -10.31 17.73
CA HIS A 74 -2.93 -9.95 17.17
C HIS A 74 -1.85 -10.74 17.91
N THR A 75 -1.06 -11.49 17.15
CA THR A 75 0.13 -12.15 17.68
C THR A 75 1.31 -11.20 17.55
N VAL A 76 1.84 -10.72 18.67
CA VAL A 76 3.13 -10.04 18.66
C VAL A 76 4.21 -11.10 18.80
N ILE A 77 5.03 -11.25 17.77
CA ILE A 77 6.21 -12.12 17.81
C ILE A 77 7.36 -11.29 18.37
N ARG A 78 7.68 -11.48 19.66
CA ARG A 78 9.01 -11.11 20.18
C ARG A 78 9.92 -12.32 20.01
N HIS A 79 11.21 -12.08 19.85
CA HIS A 79 12.27 -13.05 19.46
C HIS A 79 12.20 -14.47 20.07
N THR A 80 11.46 -14.69 21.17
CA THR A 80 11.26 -16.00 21.80
C THR A 80 9.85 -16.26 22.35
N THR A 81 8.84 -15.42 22.10
CA THR A 81 7.49 -15.60 22.66
C THR A 81 6.38 -15.06 21.77
N ILE A 82 5.34 -15.89 21.57
CA ILE A 82 4.09 -15.56 20.89
C ILE A 82 3.11 -15.05 21.96
N ILE A 83 2.84 -13.75 21.98
CA ILE A 83 1.82 -13.16 22.88
C ILE A 83 0.56 -12.89 22.06
N ARG A 84 -0.54 -13.55 22.41
CA ARG A 84 -1.86 -13.32 21.83
C ARG A 84 -2.59 -12.25 22.62
N TYR A 85 -2.90 -11.13 21.98
CA TYR A 85 -3.71 -10.07 22.56
C TYR A 85 -5.11 -10.14 21.99
N ARG A 86 -6.12 -10.15 22.85
CA ARG A 86 -7.53 -10.02 22.48
C ARG A 86 -8.01 -8.65 22.93
N THR A 87 -8.26 -7.76 21.98
CA THR A 87 -8.85 -6.44 22.26
C THR A 87 -10.36 -6.54 22.12
N SER A 88 -11.10 -6.53 23.22
CA SER A 88 -12.56 -6.38 23.22
C SER A 88 -12.91 -4.90 23.40
N ARG A 89 -13.61 -4.28 22.43
CA ARG A 89 -14.34 -3.03 22.69
C ARG A 89 -15.47 -3.34 23.67
N GLN A 90 -15.48 -2.68 24.83
CA GLN A 90 -16.66 -2.59 25.68
C GLN A 90 -17.53 -1.43 25.16
N ASP A 91 -18.83 -1.70 24.99
CA ASP A 91 -19.87 -0.75 24.58
C ASP A 91 -20.05 0.41 25.57
#